data_AF-A0A2M8P6M1-F1
#
_entry.id   AF-A0A2M8P6M1-F1
#
_cell.length_a   1.000
_cell.length_b   1.000
_cell.length_c   1.000
_cell.angle_alpha   90.00
_cell.angle_beta   90.00
_cell.angle_gamma   90.00
#
_symmetry.space_group_name_H-M   'P 1'
#
loop_
_entity.id
_entity.type
_entity.pdbx_description
1 polymer ?
#
loop_
_entity_poly.entity_id
_entity_poly.type
_entity_poly.pdbx_seq_one_letter_code
_entity_poly.pdbx_strand_id
1 'polypeptide(L)'
;THINDFITYNLNIRQFTQDYIERTEDPVFIRLFYKALTKVTILDPTCGSGAFLFAAMNILEPLYETCIKRMEEFVDEQPGKHKFFEETLEYVNNEDHPNLQYFIYKSIILNNLYGVDIMKEAVEIAKLR
;
A
#
# COMPACT_ATOMS: atom_id res chain seq x y z
N THR A 1 10.03 -14.34 -17.58
CA THR A 1 8.68 -13.74 -17.50
C THR A 1 8.79 -12.27 -17.81
N HIS A 2 8.10 -11.81 -18.85
CA HIS A 2 7.91 -10.39 -19.14
C HIS A 2 6.67 -9.88 -18.42
N ILE A 3 6.57 -8.58 -18.16
CA ILE A 3 5.40 -8.02 -17.45
C ILE A 3 4.07 -8.27 -18.20
N ASN A 4 4.12 -8.34 -19.53
CA ASN A 4 2.96 -8.64 -20.36
C ASN A 4 2.44 -10.07 -20.19
N ASP A 5 3.28 -11.01 -19.73
CA ASP A 5 2.88 -12.40 -19.51
C ASP A 5 1.77 -12.51 -18.45
N PHE A 6 1.75 -11.59 -17.46
CA PHE A 6 0.69 -11.55 -16.46
C PHE A 6 -0.69 -11.29 -17.06
N ILE A 7 -0.73 -10.47 -18.11
CA ILE A 7 -1.98 -10.17 -18.84
C ILE A 7 -2.27 -11.32 -19.80
N THR A 8 -1.29 -11.73 -20.63
CA THR A 8 -1.48 -12.75 -21.67
C THR A 8 -1.95 -14.09 -21.10
N TYR A 9 -1.43 -14.49 -19.94
CA TYR A 9 -1.75 -15.78 -19.32
C TYR A 9 -2.64 -15.65 -18.07
N ASN A 10 -3.21 -14.46 -17.81
CA ASN A 10 -4.07 -14.18 -16.65
C ASN A 10 -3.42 -14.63 -15.32
N LEU A 11 -2.13 -14.34 -15.15
CA LEU A 11 -1.40 -14.70 -13.93
C LEU A 11 -1.73 -13.70 -12.81
N ASN A 12 -1.71 -14.19 -11.57
CA ASN A 12 -1.99 -13.35 -10.41
C ASN A 12 -0.79 -12.46 -10.06
N ILE A 13 -0.72 -11.27 -10.68
CA ILE A 13 0.37 -10.29 -10.46
C ILE A 13 0.43 -9.78 -9.01
N ARG A 14 -0.73 -9.70 -8.34
CA ARG A 14 -0.81 -9.28 -6.93
C ARG A 14 -0.09 -10.29 -6.05
N GLN A 15 -0.47 -11.57 -6.17
CA GLN A 15 0.16 -12.65 -5.38
C GLN A 15 1.64 -12.75 -5.69
N PHE A 16 2.03 -12.69 -6.97
CA PHE A 16 3.44 -12.72 -7.35
C PHE A 16 4.24 -11.59 -6.68
N THR A 17 3.71 -10.36 -6.70
CA THR A 17 4.37 -9.20 -6.09
C THR A 17 4.48 -9.36 -4.59
N GLN A 18 3.40 -9.81 -3.94
CA GLN A 18 3.38 -10.05 -2.50
C GLN A 18 4.38 -11.15 -2.10
N ASP A 19 4.37 -12.30 -2.79
CA ASP A 19 5.32 -13.40 -2.56
C ASP A 19 6.78 -12.94 -2.68
N TYR A 20 7.05 -12.03 -3.62
CA TYR A 20 8.39 -11.48 -3.81
C TYR A 20 8.80 -10.57 -2.65
N ILE A 21 7.92 -9.67 -2.20
CA ILE A 21 8.18 -8.78 -1.05
C ILE A 21 8.35 -9.61 0.23
N GLU A 22 7.52 -10.62 0.45
CA GLU A 22 7.61 -11.50 1.62
C GLU A 22 8.94 -12.25 1.71
N ARG A 23 9.53 -12.64 0.58
CA ARG A 23 10.69 -13.55 0.54
C ARG A 23 12.01 -12.88 0.20
N THR A 24 12.00 -11.65 -0.31
CA THR A 24 13.24 -11.00 -0.72
C THR A 24 14.13 -10.70 0.48
N GLU A 25 15.41 -11.08 0.38
CA GLU A 25 16.45 -10.75 1.35
C GLU A 25 17.09 -9.38 1.06
N ASP A 26 16.59 -8.64 0.06
CA ASP A 26 17.10 -7.32 -0.31
C ASP A 26 16.34 -6.18 0.41
N PRO A 27 16.90 -5.61 1.50
CA PRO A 27 16.29 -4.48 2.19
C PRO A 27 16.25 -3.21 1.34
N VAL A 28 17.14 -3.08 0.34
CA VAL A 28 17.09 -1.93 -0.58
C VAL A 28 15.85 -2.00 -1.45
N PHE A 29 15.48 -3.20 -1.91
CA PHE A 29 14.24 -3.39 -2.67
C PHE A 29 13.01 -3.00 -1.84
N ILE A 30 12.87 -3.51 -0.61
CA ILE A 30 11.73 -3.17 0.28
C ILE A 30 11.62 -1.65 0.48
N ARG A 31 12.75 -0.99 0.75
CA ARG A 31 12.80 0.48 0.89
C ARG A 31 12.31 1.19 -0.37
N LEU A 32 12.81 0.80 -1.54
CA LEU A 32 12.45 1.47 -2.79
C LEU A 32 11.00 1.17 -3.18
N PHE A 33 10.55 -0.06 -2.97
CA PHE A 33 9.17 -0.47 -3.22
C PHE A 33 8.20 0.31 -2.34
N TYR A 34 8.43 0.38 -1.03
CA TYR A 34 7.59 1.15 -0.10
C TYR A 34 7.57 2.65 -0.44
N LYS A 35 8.71 3.22 -0.84
CA LYS A 35 8.78 4.62 -1.30
C LYS A 35 8.00 4.87 -2.59
N ALA A 36 7.95 3.89 -3.49
CA ALA A 36 7.14 3.97 -4.71
C ALA A 36 5.66 3.82 -4.36
N LEU A 37 5.31 2.81 -3.56
CA LEU A 37 3.96 2.49 -3.11
C LEU A 37 3.29 3.70 -2.44
N THR A 38 4.01 4.39 -1.54
CA THR A 38 3.55 5.62 -0.86
C THR A 38 3.38 6.85 -1.75
N LYS A 39 3.82 6.79 -3.00
CA LYS A 39 3.74 7.89 -3.97
C LYS A 39 2.84 7.60 -5.16
N VAL A 40 2.38 6.36 -5.34
CA VAL A 40 1.47 6.01 -6.42
C VAL A 40 0.12 6.67 -6.16
N THR A 41 -0.40 7.41 -7.14
CA THR A 41 -1.73 8.02 -7.06
C THR A 41 -2.67 7.34 -8.06
N ILE A 42 -3.92 7.16 -7.66
CA ILE A 42 -4.99 6.53 -8.43
C ILE A 42 -6.13 7.54 -8.49
N LEU A 43 -6.47 7.95 -9.71
CA LEU A 43 -7.56 8.88 -9.97
C LEU A 43 -8.72 8.14 -10.63
N ASP A 44 -9.89 8.19 -9.99
CA ASP A 44 -11.16 7.76 -10.57
C ASP A 44 -12.03 9.00 -10.88
N PRO A 45 -12.12 9.41 -12.16
CA PRO A 45 -12.78 10.67 -12.55
C PRO A 45 -14.33 10.60 -12.55
N THR A 46 -14.90 9.41 -12.37
CA THR A 46 -16.35 9.19 -12.27
C THR A 46 -16.63 8.13 -11.21
N CYS A 47 -16.24 8.44 -9.98
CA CYS A 47 -16.07 7.42 -8.95
C CYS A 47 -17.37 6.79 -8.45
N GLY A 48 -18.52 7.41 -8.72
CA GLY A 48 -19.82 6.94 -8.26
C GLY A 48 -19.79 6.70 -6.75
N SER A 49 -20.18 5.50 -6.33
CA SER A 49 -20.12 5.10 -4.92
C SER A 49 -18.72 4.67 -4.43
N GLY A 50 -17.66 4.89 -5.21
CA GLY A 50 -16.27 4.57 -4.85
C GLY A 50 -15.82 3.12 -5.08
N ALA A 51 -16.56 2.31 -5.85
CA ALA A 51 -16.27 0.87 -5.97
C ALA A 51 -14.86 0.57 -6.52
N PHE A 52 -14.37 1.36 -7.47
CA PHE A 52 -13.02 1.20 -8.02
C PHE A 52 -11.94 1.61 -7.01
N LEU A 53 -12.15 2.72 -6.29
CA LEU A 53 -11.24 3.16 -5.23
C LEU A 53 -11.13 2.11 -4.10
N PHE A 54 -12.24 1.48 -3.75
CA PHE A 54 -12.26 0.35 -2.83
C PHE A 54 -11.46 -0.86 -3.35
N ALA A 55 -11.63 -1.21 -4.62
CA ALA A 55 -10.86 -2.28 -5.23
C ALA A 55 -9.35 -1.96 -5.24
N ALA A 56 -8.98 -0.71 -5.50
CA ALA A 56 -7.61 -0.24 -5.42
C ALA A 56 -7.04 -0.32 -4.00
N MET A 57 -7.81 0.11 -2.98
CA MET A 57 -7.43 -0.03 -1.57
C MET A 57 -7.13 -1.48 -1.20
N ASN A 58 -8.01 -2.41 -1.61
CA ASN A 58 -7.85 -3.85 -1.35
C ASN A 58 -6.63 -4.48 -2.05
N ILE A 59 -6.06 -3.81 -3.06
CA ILE A 59 -4.80 -4.22 -3.69
C ILE A 59 -3.60 -3.60 -2.94
N LEU A 60 -3.72 -2.35 -2.50
CA LEU A 60 -2.63 -1.63 -1.83
C LEU A 60 -2.41 -2.10 -0.38
N GLU A 61 -3.48 -2.36 0.38
CA GLU A 61 -3.42 -2.76 1.79
C GLU A 61 -2.40 -3.89 2.08
N PRO A 62 -2.49 -5.08 1.44
CA PRO A 62 -1.56 -6.17 1.73
C PRO A 62 -0.11 -5.84 1.34
N LEU A 63 0.09 -4.95 0.34
CA LEU A 63 1.44 -4.52 -0.07
C LEU A 63 2.07 -3.61 0.99
N TYR A 64 1.28 -2.69 1.57
CA TYR A 64 1.72 -1.85 2.69
C TYR A 64 2.06 -2.70 3.89
N GLU A 65 1.14 -3.59 4.30
CA GLU A 65 1.29 -4.46 5.45
C GLU A 65 2.56 -5.32 5.34
N THR A 66 2.74 -5.97 4.18
CA THR A 66 3.91 -6.83 3.93
C THR A 66 5.21 -6.02 3.97
N CYS A 67 5.24 -4.82 3.38
CA CYS A 67 6.44 -3.98 3.45
C CYS A 67 6.79 -3.63 4.89
N ILE A 68 5.81 -3.19 5.68
CA ILE A 68 6.03 -2.78 7.08
C ILE A 68 6.51 -3.98 7.91
N LYS A 69 5.85 -5.13 7.78
CA LYS A 69 6.29 -6.37 8.44
C LYS A 69 7.71 -6.76 8.09
N ARG A 70 8.09 -6.68 6.79
CA ARG A 70 9.47 -6.96 6.37
C ARG A 70 10.47 -5.95 6.95
N MET A 71 10.08 -4.69 7.12
CA MET A 71 10.91 -3.70 7.80
C MET A 71 11.15 -4.07 9.27
N GLU A 72 10.12 -4.53 9.99
CA GLU A 72 10.25 -5.03 11.37
C GLU A 72 11.26 -6.19 11.43
N GLU A 73 11.09 -7.19 10.57
CA GLU A 73 11.97 -8.36 10.52
C GLU A 73 13.44 -7.97 10.26
N PHE A 74 13.70 -7.04 9.32
CA PHE A 74 15.06 -6.55 9.08
C PHE A 74 15.65 -5.75 10.25
N VAL A 75 14.84 -4.98 10.97
CA VAL A 75 15.27 -4.21 12.14
C VAL A 75 15.57 -5.15 13.31
N ASP A 76 14.75 -6.17 13.53
CA ASP A 76 14.93 -7.17 14.59
C ASP A 76 16.19 -8.02 14.36
N GLU A 77 16.45 -8.42 13.11
CA GLU A 77 17.66 -9.17 12.74
C GLU A 77 18.94 -8.35 12.92
N GLN A 78 18.92 -7.07 12.54
CA GLN A 78 20.10 -6.20 12.54
C GLN A 78 19.76 -4.78 13.04
N PRO A 79 19.58 -4.60 14.36
CA PRO A 79 19.27 -3.30 14.95
C PRO A 79 20.34 -2.24 14.63
N GLY A 80 19.92 -1.02 14.32
CA GLY A 80 20.79 0.12 14.00
C GLY A 80 21.32 0.14 12.57
N LYS A 81 21.14 -0.93 11.78
CA LYS A 81 21.66 -1.01 10.40
C LYS A 81 20.74 -0.36 9.38
N HIS A 82 19.43 -0.36 9.64
CA HIS A 82 18.40 0.04 8.69
C HIS A 82 17.65 1.28 9.14
N LYS A 83 18.35 2.41 9.24
CA LYS A 83 17.79 3.68 9.77
C LYS A 83 16.45 4.09 9.14
N PHE A 84 16.29 3.92 7.82
CA PHE A 84 15.01 4.24 7.15
C PHE A 84 13.85 3.38 7.65
N PHE A 85 14.10 2.10 7.95
CA PHE A 85 13.09 1.20 8.50
C PHE A 85 12.73 1.60 9.92
N GLU A 86 13.72 1.87 10.76
CA GLU A 86 13.50 2.34 12.13
C GLU A 86 12.67 3.63 12.17
N GLU A 87 13.05 4.65 11.38
CA GLU A 87 12.30 5.91 11.27
C GLU A 87 10.87 5.68 10.74
N THR A 88 10.69 4.75 9.80
CA THR A 88 9.36 4.41 9.28
C THR A 88 8.52 3.71 10.34
N LEU A 89 9.09 2.74 11.07
CA LEU A 89 8.40 1.99 12.11
C LEU A 89 8.07 2.87 13.32
N GLU A 90 8.93 3.81 13.69
CA GLU A 90 8.65 4.81 14.71
C GLU A 90 7.44 5.68 14.31
N TYR A 91 7.37 6.09 13.04
CA TYR A 91 6.21 6.82 12.54
C TYR A 91 4.94 5.96 12.50
N VAL A 92 5.04 4.71 12.02
CA VAL A 92 3.91 3.76 11.96
C VAL A 92 3.34 3.50 13.36
N ASN A 93 4.22 3.27 14.35
CA ASN A 93 3.86 2.92 15.72
C ASN A 93 3.64 4.13 16.65
N ASN A 94 3.56 5.34 16.10
CA ASN A 94 3.29 6.55 16.86
C ASN A 94 1.92 6.47 17.57
N GLU A 95 1.79 7.11 18.74
CA GLU A 95 0.54 7.17 19.53
C GLU A 95 -0.66 7.74 18.77
N ASP A 96 -0.43 8.54 17.73
CA ASP A 96 -1.47 9.04 16.82
C ASP A 96 -2.15 7.93 15.98
N HIS A 97 -1.60 6.71 15.97
CA HIS A 97 -2.09 5.57 15.22
C HIS A 97 -2.56 4.46 16.19
N PRO A 98 -3.88 4.24 16.34
CA PRO A 98 -4.40 3.23 17.25
C PRO A 98 -3.94 1.79 16.96
N ASN A 99 -3.62 1.48 15.71
CA ASN A 99 -3.04 0.21 15.26
C ASN A 99 -2.49 0.34 13.84
N LEU A 100 -1.74 -0.69 13.39
CA LEU A 100 -1.15 -0.76 12.05
C LEU A 100 -2.20 -0.65 10.94
N GLN A 101 -3.34 -1.32 11.06
CA GLN A 101 -4.37 -1.32 10.03
C GLN A 101 -4.97 0.08 9.82
N TYR A 102 -5.23 0.80 10.91
CA TYR A 102 -5.66 2.20 10.86
C TYR A 102 -4.61 3.07 10.13
N PHE A 103 -3.33 2.91 10.46
CA PHE A 103 -2.25 3.63 9.78
C PHE A 103 -2.25 3.36 8.27
N ILE A 104 -2.36 2.09 7.87
CA ILE A 104 -2.36 1.67 6.47
C ILE A 104 -3.55 2.28 5.72
N TYR A 105 -4.77 2.13 6.23
CA TYR A 105 -5.96 2.69 5.58
C TYR A 105 -5.91 4.20 5.49
N LYS A 106 -5.54 4.89 6.58
CA LYS A 106 -5.37 6.34 6.59
C LYS A 106 -4.33 6.77 5.55
N SER A 107 -3.20 6.07 5.47
CA SER A 107 -2.14 6.37 4.51
C SER A 107 -2.62 6.20 3.07
N ILE A 108 -3.34 5.11 2.76
CA ILE A 108 -3.87 4.84 1.42
C ILE A 108 -4.89 5.89 1.01
N ILE A 109 -5.85 6.19 1.88
CA ILE A 109 -6.94 7.14 1.60
C ILE A 109 -6.37 8.55 1.37
N LEU A 110 -5.39 8.99 2.15
CA LEU A 110 -4.85 10.35 2.06
C LEU A 110 -3.86 10.56 0.92
N ASN A 111 -3.06 9.54 0.58
CA ASN A 111 -1.93 9.70 -0.33
C ASN A 111 -2.10 9.01 -1.68
N ASN A 112 -2.96 7.99 -1.77
CA ASN A 112 -3.06 7.17 -2.97
C ASN A 112 -4.38 7.35 -3.72
N LEU A 113 -5.51 7.58 -3.04
CA LEU A 113 -6.82 7.50 -3.66
C LEU A 113 -7.46 8.87 -3.88
N TYR A 114 -7.86 9.14 -5.12
CA TYR A 114 -8.52 10.38 -5.52
C TYR A 114 -9.74 10.07 -6.38
N GLY A 115 -10.91 10.57 -5.97
CA GLY A 115 -12.18 10.38 -6.67
C GLY A 115 -12.85 11.69 -7.02
N VAL A 116 -13.42 11.77 -8.22
CA VAL A 116 -14.27 12.88 -8.66
C VAL A 116 -15.59 12.30 -9.15
N ASP A 117 -16.70 12.96 -8.79
CA ASP A 117 -18.00 12.69 -9.38
C ASP A 117 -18.79 14.00 -9.52
N ILE A 118 -19.69 14.04 -10.51
CA ILE A 118 -20.56 15.19 -10.75
C ILE A 118 -21.70 15.25 -9.74
N MET A 119 -22.16 14.10 -9.25
CA MET A 119 -23.24 14.01 -8.27
C MET A 119 -22.66 14.06 -6.85
N LYS A 120 -23.08 15.06 -6.08
CA LYS A 120 -22.62 15.25 -4.71
C LYS A 120 -22.93 14.04 -3.83
N GLU A 121 -24.08 13.42 -4.04
CA GLU A 121 -24.54 12.25 -3.29
C GLU A 121 -23.62 11.04 -3.51
N ALA A 122 -23.10 10.87 -4.72
CA ALA A 122 -22.15 9.81 -5.04
C ALA A 122 -20.84 9.98 -4.26
N VAL A 123 -20.32 11.22 -4.22
CA VAL A 123 -19.13 11.58 -3.42
C VAL A 123 -19.35 11.30 -1.93
N GLU A 124 -20.52 11.63 -1.38
CA GLU A 124 -20.82 11.36 0.03
C GLU A 124 -20.92 9.85 0.32
N ILE A 125 -21.53 9.06 -0.58
CA ILE A 125 -21.55 7.60 -0.44
C ILE A 125 -20.13 7.03 -0.50
N ALA A 126 -19.28 7.51 -1.41
CA ALA A 126 -17.91 7.03 -1.55
C ALA A 126 -17.06 7.28 -0.30
N LYS A 127 -17.31 8.37 0.44
CA LYS A 127 -16.61 8.69 1.71
C LYS A 127 -17.05 7.83 2.89
N LEU A 128 -18.28 7.32 2.87
CA LEU A 128 -18.88 6.57 3.98
C LEU A 128 -18.63 5.06 3.91
N ARG A 129 -18.41 4.55 2.70
CA ARG A 129 -18.01 3.17 2.49
C ARG A 129 -16.57 2.99 2.93
#